data_AF-A0A3D4W0H4-F1
#
_entry.id   AF-A0A3D4W0H4-F1
#
_cell.length_a   1.000
_cell.length_b   1.000
_cell.length_c   1.000
_cell.angle_alpha   90.00
_cell.angle_beta   90.00
_cell.angle_gamma   90.00
#
_symmetry.space_group_name_H-M   'P 1'
#
loop_
_entity.id
_entity.type
_entity.pdbx_description
1 polymer ?
#
loop_
_entity_poly.entity_id
_entity_poly.type
_entity_poly.pdbx_seq_one_letter_code
_entity_poly.pdbx_strand_id
1 'polypeptide(L)'
;FAAGDLPDICTLSVYNPMTDLVSNKLLDLSGYDFTDNYVESRLQDVFDGGAIYLLPSAYNCYGITYNKTLLREHGWELPNSFAELEELAAKAKEAGVDLCLPQIQYPGYGFQYLCNIADADFLGTLDGRLWQKDYLSGAANVSNTPGMMQAMAYVQKWKDIGMLNDSGDALDDNVTRQRMTEGNTLFLMGGTNGIVEAEGNADKFGLMPYLSEDGTQNVFVLKVNRFYGLSKKLEQNPQKLEDALKVMRVLSTVAGTSALLAASTLKSSLLPFKDAKADDTYYADVAEAMNAGNTAPFIYSGWENTIVTTGLKMLDFIKGNATMEEVIRQLDEDQDSVVNNTPDVITTVTEELSQEDCAMLVGRCFAQATGSDLALVSLSTWIPGNPTDQNHHGVAAKLYAKGITDYDLSVILPTGWNRTIQTVTLTGQQINDLLAEGYDAYGNGKGYPYVLVSPVQPDAGETYQVAICGVSDRLAAEAEVVDSGVVGMDAAKAFFGGYTSISRADTAWS
;
A
#
# COMPACT_ATOMS: atom_id res chain seq x y z
N PHE A 1 1.39 17.02 5.48
CA PHE A 1 0.17 17.71 5.99
C PHE A 1 0.34 18.35 7.36
N ALA A 2 0.77 17.61 8.40
CA ALA A 2 0.92 18.15 9.76
C ALA A 2 1.90 19.34 9.82
N ALA A 3 3.03 19.26 9.11
CA ALA A 3 4.07 20.30 9.08
C ALA A 3 3.71 21.59 8.32
N GLY A 4 2.50 21.70 7.73
CA GLY A 4 2.10 22.90 6.96
C GLY A 4 2.86 23.10 5.64
N ASP A 5 3.72 22.17 5.25
CA ASP A 5 4.39 22.10 3.96
C ASP A 5 3.43 21.48 2.93
N LEU A 6 2.68 22.34 2.23
CA LEU A 6 1.65 21.96 1.26
C LEU A 6 1.92 22.67 -0.07
N PRO A 7 1.90 21.95 -1.21
CA PRO A 7 1.90 22.57 -2.53
C PRO A 7 0.56 23.29 -2.78
N ASP A 8 0.48 24.05 -3.88
CA ASP A 8 -0.76 24.76 -4.26
C ASP A 8 -1.90 23.80 -4.56
N ILE A 9 -1.62 22.77 -5.37
CA ILE A 9 -2.52 21.66 -5.67
C ILE A 9 -1.93 20.43 -4.99
N CYS A 10 -2.67 19.90 -4.03
CA CYS A 10 -2.30 18.73 -3.27
C CYS A 10 -2.82 17.47 -3.97
N THR A 11 -1.94 16.49 -4.21
CA THR A 11 -2.31 15.13 -4.62
C THR A 11 -2.08 14.20 -3.44
N LEU A 12 -3.16 13.67 -2.85
CA LEU A 12 -3.10 13.03 -1.54
C LEU A 12 -3.67 11.63 -1.60
N SER A 13 -3.03 10.67 -0.93
CA SER A 13 -3.74 9.46 -0.51
C SER A 13 -4.24 9.73 0.91
N VAL A 14 -5.55 9.83 1.07
CA VAL A 14 -6.18 10.03 2.38
C VAL A 14 -7.09 8.84 2.60
N TYR A 15 -6.94 8.19 3.75
CA TYR A 15 -7.78 7.05 4.10
C TYR A 15 -9.07 7.52 4.80
N ASN A 16 -9.02 8.65 5.52
CA ASN A 16 -10.20 9.38 6.01
C ASN A 16 -10.15 10.89 5.70
N PRO A 17 -10.73 11.35 4.59
CA PRO A 17 -10.80 12.78 4.31
C PRO A 17 -11.75 13.55 5.26
N MET A 18 -12.56 12.86 6.08
CA MET A 18 -13.54 13.43 7.00
C MET A 18 -13.02 13.68 8.41
N THR A 19 -11.99 12.97 8.87
CA THR A 19 -11.41 13.17 10.22
C THR A 19 -10.13 13.98 10.21
N ASP A 20 -9.41 14.02 9.09
CA ASP A 20 -8.28 14.93 8.98
C ASP A 20 -8.80 16.36 9.01
N LEU A 21 -8.37 17.14 10.00
CA LEU A 21 -8.59 18.59 10.09
C LEU A 21 -7.89 19.28 8.90
N VAL A 22 -8.48 19.15 7.71
CA VAL A 22 -8.00 19.75 6.46
C VAL A 22 -8.68 21.08 6.19
N SER A 23 -9.82 21.37 6.82
CA SER A 23 -10.58 22.61 6.63
C SER A 23 -9.79 23.90 6.95
N ASN A 24 -8.80 23.82 7.83
CA ASN A 24 -7.89 24.92 8.13
C ASN A 24 -6.74 25.06 7.12
N LYS A 25 -6.51 24.07 6.26
CA LYS A 25 -5.37 23.94 5.34
C LYS A 25 -5.76 23.94 3.87
N LEU A 26 -6.97 23.48 3.54
CA LEU A 26 -7.50 23.34 2.20
C LEU A 26 -8.69 24.29 1.98
N LEU A 27 -8.89 24.69 0.73
CA LEU A 27 -10.05 25.44 0.29
C LEU A 27 -11.29 24.55 0.25
N ASP A 28 -12.43 25.09 0.63
CA ASP A 28 -13.72 24.48 0.36
C ASP A 28 -14.02 24.60 -1.15
N LEU A 29 -14.19 23.46 -1.79
CA LEU A 29 -14.40 23.32 -3.22
C LEU A 29 -15.89 23.20 -3.59
N SER A 30 -16.79 23.10 -2.61
CA SER A 30 -18.22 22.85 -2.83
C SER A 30 -18.89 23.88 -3.74
N GLY A 31 -18.42 25.14 -3.72
CA GLY A 31 -18.97 26.23 -4.51
C GLY A 31 -18.45 26.37 -5.94
N TYR A 32 -17.58 25.49 -6.42
CA TYR A 32 -17.03 25.57 -7.78
C TYR A 32 -17.76 24.67 -8.78
N ASP A 33 -17.87 25.15 -10.01
CA ASP A 33 -18.59 24.53 -11.13
C ASP A 33 -18.11 23.11 -11.49
N PHE A 34 -16.83 22.83 -11.28
CA PHE A 34 -16.27 21.52 -11.63
C PHE A 34 -16.73 20.37 -10.73
N THR A 35 -17.30 20.64 -9.54
CA THR A 35 -17.82 19.58 -8.65
C THR A 35 -19.08 18.93 -9.22
N ASP A 36 -19.82 19.63 -10.08
CA ASP A 36 -21.03 19.12 -10.73
C ASP A 36 -20.76 17.95 -11.68
N ASN A 37 -19.51 17.76 -12.13
CA ASN A 37 -19.11 16.66 -13.00
C ASN A 37 -19.03 15.31 -12.27
N TYR A 38 -18.92 15.32 -10.94
CA TYR A 38 -18.74 14.12 -10.14
C TYR A 38 -20.07 13.42 -9.85
N VAL A 39 -20.03 12.09 -9.76
CA VAL A 39 -21.17 11.31 -9.27
C VAL A 39 -21.37 11.59 -7.78
N GLU A 40 -22.60 11.88 -7.36
CA GLU A 40 -22.87 12.31 -5.98
C GLU A 40 -22.46 11.27 -4.93
N SER A 41 -22.75 9.99 -5.16
CA SER A 41 -22.32 8.89 -4.26
C SER A 41 -20.80 8.76 -4.15
N ARG A 42 -20.04 9.31 -5.10
CA ARG A 42 -18.57 9.32 -5.10
C ARG A 42 -17.99 10.48 -4.29
N LEU A 43 -18.80 11.51 -4.03
CA LEU A 43 -18.42 12.63 -3.18
C LEU A 43 -18.82 12.44 -1.71
N GLN A 44 -19.69 11.47 -1.38
CA GLN A 44 -20.15 11.22 -0.01
C GLN A 44 -19.01 10.98 0.98
N ASP A 45 -17.91 10.38 0.52
CA ASP A 45 -16.75 10.11 1.36
C ASP A 45 -15.94 11.36 1.72
N VAL A 46 -16.17 12.53 1.10
CA VAL A 46 -15.40 13.78 1.29
C VAL A 46 -16.24 14.98 1.79
N PHE A 47 -17.51 14.76 2.12
CA PHE A 47 -18.46 15.80 2.54
C PHE A 47 -18.42 16.08 4.05
N ASP A 48 -17.68 17.09 4.50
CA ASP A 48 -17.70 17.55 5.90
C ASP A 48 -18.73 18.67 6.09
N GLY A 49 -19.91 18.33 6.62
CA GLY A 49 -20.95 19.31 6.94
C GLY A 49 -21.44 20.16 5.75
N GLY A 50 -21.26 19.65 4.51
CA GLY A 50 -21.60 20.33 3.26
C GLY A 50 -20.41 20.96 2.51
N ALA A 51 -19.21 21.03 3.13
CA ALA A 51 -17.98 21.43 2.46
C ALA A 51 -17.33 20.25 1.73
N ILE A 52 -16.57 20.54 0.67
CA ILE A 52 -15.79 19.54 -0.07
C ILE A 52 -14.33 19.99 -0.10
N TYR A 53 -13.44 19.37 0.65
CA TYR A 53 -12.02 19.76 0.68
C TYR A 53 -11.13 18.99 -0.28
N LEU A 54 -11.62 17.82 -0.72
CA LEU A 54 -10.86 16.84 -1.47
C LEU A 54 -11.75 16.26 -2.57
N LEU A 55 -11.27 16.25 -3.80
CA LEU A 55 -11.96 15.65 -4.94
C LEU A 55 -11.28 14.34 -5.34
N PRO A 56 -12.02 13.23 -5.47
CA PRO A 56 -11.43 11.94 -5.86
C PRO A 56 -10.86 12.02 -7.28
N SER A 57 -9.70 11.42 -7.54
CA SER A 57 -9.10 11.37 -8.88
C SER A 57 -9.62 10.19 -9.70
N ALA A 58 -9.49 9.00 -9.13
CA ALA A 58 -9.91 7.71 -9.65
C ALA A 58 -10.02 6.72 -8.50
N TYR A 59 -10.82 5.68 -8.70
CA TYR A 59 -11.00 4.58 -7.76
C TYR A 59 -10.38 3.30 -8.28
N ASN A 60 -9.93 2.48 -7.35
CA ASN A 60 -9.77 1.06 -7.57
C ASN A 60 -10.96 0.33 -6.94
N CYS A 61 -11.36 -0.76 -7.59
CA CYS A 61 -12.31 -1.70 -7.06
C CYS A 61 -11.57 -2.98 -6.67
N TYR A 62 -11.63 -3.31 -5.38
CA TYR A 62 -11.08 -4.52 -4.82
C TYR A 62 -12.19 -5.56 -4.72
N GLY A 63 -11.99 -6.65 -5.45
CA GLY A 63 -12.69 -7.91 -5.29
C GLY A 63 -11.67 -9.04 -5.29
N ILE A 64 -12.08 -10.21 -5.74
CA ILE A 64 -11.22 -11.37 -5.94
C ILE A 64 -11.08 -11.58 -7.44
N THR A 65 -9.85 -11.55 -7.94
CA THR A 65 -9.61 -11.78 -9.36
C THR A 65 -9.72 -13.26 -9.63
N TYR A 66 -10.41 -13.66 -10.70
CA TYR A 66 -10.60 -15.05 -11.07
C TYR A 66 -10.19 -15.33 -12.52
N ASN A 67 -9.77 -16.56 -12.79
CA ASN A 67 -9.40 -17.04 -14.11
C ASN A 67 -10.63 -17.55 -14.89
N LYS A 68 -11.13 -16.75 -15.83
CA LYS A 68 -12.29 -17.10 -16.69
C LYS A 68 -12.00 -18.29 -17.61
N THR A 69 -10.75 -18.43 -18.03
CA THR A 69 -10.33 -19.48 -18.96
C THR A 69 -10.39 -20.81 -18.26
N LEU A 70 -9.78 -20.89 -17.08
CA LEU A 70 -9.71 -22.11 -16.27
C LEU A 70 -11.10 -22.58 -15.82
N LEU A 71 -11.99 -21.67 -15.37
CA LEU A 71 -13.38 -22.03 -15.09
C LEU A 71 -14.08 -22.65 -16.32
N ARG A 72 -13.91 -22.05 -17.50
CA ARG A 72 -14.52 -22.54 -18.74
C ARG A 72 -13.97 -23.91 -19.16
N GLU A 73 -12.66 -24.12 -19.06
CA GLU A 73 -12.00 -25.38 -19.44
C GLU A 73 -12.48 -26.57 -18.59
N HIS A 74 -12.73 -26.33 -17.30
CA HIS A 74 -13.26 -27.34 -16.39
C HIS A 74 -14.79 -27.43 -16.36
N GLY A 75 -15.50 -26.53 -17.07
CA GLY A 75 -16.96 -26.46 -17.04
C GLY A 75 -17.51 -26.05 -15.68
N TRP A 76 -16.76 -25.25 -14.92
CA TRP A 76 -17.16 -24.71 -13.63
C TRP A 76 -17.82 -23.35 -13.79
N GLU A 77 -18.77 -23.05 -12.90
CA GLU A 77 -19.42 -21.75 -12.82
C GLU A 77 -18.69 -20.86 -11.80
N LEU A 78 -18.75 -19.54 -12.01
CA LEU A 78 -18.24 -18.58 -11.03
C LEU A 78 -19.16 -18.59 -9.80
N PRO A 79 -18.62 -18.78 -8.58
CA PRO A 79 -19.46 -18.82 -7.39
C PRO A 79 -20.06 -17.44 -7.09
N ASN A 80 -21.33 -17.42 -6.74
CA ASN A 80 -22.08 -16.26 -6.29
C ASN A 80 -22.41 -16.32 -4.78
N SER A 81 -22.03 -17.39 -4.09
CA SER A 81 -22.15 -17.52 -2.63
C SER A 81 -20.95 -18.26 -2.05
N PHE A 82 -20.72 -18.14 -0.75
CA PHE A 82 -19.66 -18.91 -0.09
C PHE A 82 -19.88 -20.42 -0.19
N ALA A 83 -21.14 -20.88 -0.11
CA ALA A 83 -21.46 -22.30 -0.28
C ALA A 83 -21.02 -22.84 -1.66
N GLU A 84 -21.26 -22.07 -2.72
CA GLU A 84 -20.80 -22.43 -4.07
C GLU A 84 -19.27 -22.39 -4.20
N LEU A 85 -18.62 -21.44 -3.51
CA LEU A 85 -17.16 -21.35 -3.46
C LEU A 85 -16.54 -22.55 -2.74
N GLU A 86 -17.15 -23.02 -1.64
CA GLU A 86 -16.73 -24.24 -0.93
C GLU A 86 -16.83 -25.49 -1.82
N GLU A 87 -17.93 -25.63 -2.57
CA GLU A 87 -18.07 -26.71 -3.54
C GLU A 87 -17.01 -26.64 -4.66
N LEU A 88 -16.72 -25.43 -5.15
CA LEU A 88 -15.70 -25.21 -6.17
C LEU A 88 -14.29 -25.50 -5.63
N ALA A 89 -14.01 -25.15 -4.38
CA ALA A 89 -12.74 -25.46 -3.72
C ALA A 89 -12.46 -26.97 -3.69
N ALA A 90 -13.48 -27.77 -3.37
CA ALA A 90 -13.37 -29.23 -3.41
C ALA A 90 -13.08 -29.74 -4.84
N LYS A 91 -13.78 -29.22 -5.86
CA LYS A 91 -13.57 -29.58 -7.27
C LYS A 91 -12.17 -29.20 -7.77
N ALA A 92 -11.70 -28.01 -7.42
CA ALA A 92 -10.35 -27.53 -7.78
C ALA A 92 -9.27 -28.45 -7.22
N LYS A 93 -9.39 -28.82 -5.94
CA LYS A 93 -8.49 -29.76 -5.28
C LYS A 93 -8.48 -31.15 -5.94
N GLU A 94 -9.65 -31.68 -6.30
CA GLU A 94 -9.75 -32.97 -7.00
C GLU A 94 -9.11 -32.93 -8.40
N ALA A 95 -9.18 -31.78 -9.06
CA ALA A 95 -8.60 -31.56 -10.39
C ALA A 95 -7.10 -31.21 -10.38
N GLY A 96 -6.49 -30.98 -9.21
CA GLY A 96 -5.10 -30.52 -9.09
C GLY A 96 -4.90 -29.05 -9.50
N VAL A 97 -5.96 -28.25 -9.44
CA VAL A 97 -5.97 -26.81 -9.71
C VAL A 97 -5.80 -26.05 -8.40
N ASP A 98 -4.91 -25.07 -8.37
CA ASP A 98 -4.70 -24.23 -7.18
C ASP A 98 -5.90 -23.31 -6.99
N LEU A 99 -6.45 -23.28 -5.78
CA LEU A 99 -7.64 -22.48 -5.52
C LEU A 99 -7.33 -20.99 -5.54
N CYS A 100 -6.40 -20.53 -4.71
CA CYS A 100 -6.17 -19.10 -4.50
C CYS A 100 -4.70 -18.78 -4.22
N LEU A 101 -4.22 -17.68 -4.81
CA LEU A 101 -2.98 -17.01 -4.45
C LEU A 101 -3.31 -15.71 -3.69
N PRO A 102 -3.05 -15.62 -2.38
CA PRO A 102 -3.14 -14.37 -1.65
C PRO A 102 -1.82 -13.58 -1.68
N GLN A 103 -1.89 -12.28 -1.91
CA GLN A 103 -0.75 -11.38 -1.72
C GLN A 103 -0.50 -11.14 -0.23
N ILE A 104 0.72 -11.37 0.23
CA ILE A 104 1.08 -11.35 1.66
C ILE A 104 2.37 -10.58 1.95
N GLN A 105 2.85 -9.80 0.98
CA GLN A 105 4.07 -9.00 1.13
C GLN A 105 3.96 -7.91 2.19
N TYR A 106 2.80 -7.25 2.33
CA TYR A 106 2.65 -6.09 3.22
C TYR A 106 1.80 -6.40 4.45
N PRO A 107 2.16 -5.88 5.64
CA PRO A 107 1.38 -6.06 6.87
C PRO A 107 -0.11 -5.76 6.72
N GLY A 108 -0.43 -4.67 5.99
CA GLY A 108 -1.81 -4.20 5.82
C GLY A 108 -2.74 -5.21 5.11
N TYR A 109 -2.21 -6.19 4.37
CA TYR A 109 -3.05 -7.18 3.68
C TYR A 109 -3.85 -8.04 4.65
N GLY A 110 -3.26 -8.45 5.78
CA GLY A 110 -3.99 -9.23 6.78
C GLY A 110 -5.22 -8.45 7.28
N PHE A 111 -5.02 -7.20 7.68
CA PHE A 111 -6.11 -6.33 8.15
C PHE A 111 -7.14 -6.08 7.04
N GLN A 112 -6.68 -5.77 5.82
CA GLN A 112 -7.54 -5.58 4.65
C GLN A 112 -8.42 -6.81 4.36
N TYR A 113 -7.85 -8.01 4.34
CA TYR A 113 -8.61 -9.23 4.05
C TYR A 113 -9.65 -9.53 5.12
N LEU A 114 -9.31 -9.33 6.39
CA LEU A 114 -10.26 -9.44 7.49
C LEU A 114 -11.44 -8.49 7.30
N CYS A 115 -11.17 -7.20 7.05
CA CYS A 115 -12.22 -6.20 6.85
C CYS A 115 -13.07 -6.50 5.61
N ASN A 116 -12.45 -6.80 4.47
CA ASN A 116 -13.18 -7.04 3.22
C ASN A 116 -14.10 -8.27 3.28
N ILE A 117 -13.65 -9.35 3.93
CA ILE A 117 -14.49 -10.54 4.15
C ILE A 117 -15.62 -10.21 5.14
N ALA A 118 -15.33 -9.48 6.21
CA ALA A 118 -16.33 -9.07 7.19
C ALA A 118 -17.35 -8.06 6.62
N ASP A 119 -17.00 -7.26 5.60
CA ASP A 119 -17.93 -6.39 4.88
C ASP A 119 -18.97 -7.17 4.07
N ALA A 120 -18.65 -8.39 3.62
CA ALA A 120 -19.62 -9.31 3.02
C ALA A 120 -20.51 -10.02 4.07
N ASP A 121 -20.29 -9.75 5.36
CA ASP A 121 -21.05 -10.27 6.50
C ASP A 121 -21.43 -9.09 7.42
N PHE A 122 -21.03 -9.10 8.69
CA PHE A 122 -21.52 -8.13 9.68
C PHE A 122 -21.17 -6.66 9.37
N LEU A 123 -19.95 -6.34 8.91
CA LEU A 123 -19.50 -4.95 8.74
C LEU A 123 -20.26 -4.20 7.64
N GLY A 124 -20.80 -4.91 6.65
CA GLY A 124 -21.61 -4.35 5.58
C GLY A 124 -23.03 -3.98 6.02
N THR A 125 -23.49 -4.45 7.18
CA THR A 125 -24.82 -4.17 7.72
C THR A 125 -24.89 -2.79 8.39
N LEU A 126 -26.11 -2.26 8.61
CA LEU A 126 -26.30 -1.02 9.37
C LEU A 126 -25.70 -1.10 10.78
N ASP A 127 -25.90 -2.24 11.46
CA ASP A 127 -25.36 -2.48 12.80
C ASP A 127 -23.83 -2.58 12.78
N GLY A 128 -23.26 -3.18 11.74
CA GLY A 128 -21.81 -3.20 11.52
C GLY A 128 -21.22 -1.81 11.32
N ARG A 129 -21.87 -0.96 10.54
CA ARG A 129 -21.44 0.44 10.32
C ARG A 129 -21.53 1.28 11.59
N LEU A 130 -22.57 1.06 12.42
CA LEU A 130 -22.66 1.66 13.75
C LEU A 130 -21.55 1.14 14.67
N TRP A 131 -21.32 -0.17 14.66
CA TRP A 131 -20.25 -0.80 15.45
C TRP A 131 -18.87 -0.25 15.09
N GLN A 132 -18.56 -0.01 13.81
CA GLN A 132 -17.27 0.59 13.42
C GLN A 132 -17.05 1.94 14.11
N LYS A 133 -18.08 2.79 14.17
CA LYS A 133 -18.02 4.07 14.89
C LYS A 133 -17.85 3.88 16.40
N ASP A 134 -18.57 2.91 16.97
CA ASP A 134 -18.50 2.61 18.40
C ASP A 134 -17.14 2.03 18.79
N TYR A 135 -16.53 1.17 17.95
CA TYR A 135 -15.17 0.67 18.13
C TYR A 135 -14.15 1.80 18.12
N LEU A 136 -14.21 2.68 17.11
CA LEU A 136 -13.30 3.83 16.97
C LEU A 136 -13.42 4.85 18.13
N SER A 137 -14.52 4.82 18.88
CA SER A 137 -14.73 5.66 20.07
C SER A 137 -14.56 4.92 21.40
N GLY A 138 -14.25 3.62 21.37
CA GLY A 138 -14.09 2.76 22.55
C GLY A 138 -15.41 2.35 23.21
N ALA A 139 -16.54 2.59 22.56
CA ALA A 139 -17.87 2.21 23.03
C ALA A 139 -18.22 0.73 22.77
N ALA A 140 -17.50 0.06 21.87
CA ALA A 140 -17.65 -1.36 21.59
C ALA A 140 -16.28 -2.00 21.31
N ASN A 141 -16.12 -3.30 21.51
CA ASN A 141 -14.91 -4.06 21.18
C ASN A 141 -15.27 -5.30 20.34
N VAL A 142 -14.28 -6.08 19.90
CA VAL A 142 -14.52 -7.27 19.07
C VAL A 142 -15.08 -8.40 19.93
N SER A 143 -14.41 -8.75 21.04
CA SER A 143 -14.73 -9.94 21.85
C SER A 143 -16.15 -9.95 22.44
N ASN A 144 -16.73 -8.78 22.75
CA ASN A 144 -18.06 -8.68 23.33
C ASN A 144 -19.16 -8.34 22.31
N THR A 145 -18.83 -8.31 21.01
CA THR A 145 -19.80 -8.01 19.96
C THR A 145 -20.16 -9.28 19.19
N PRO A 146 -21.39 -9.83 19.34
CA PRO A 146 -21.79 -11.06 18.67
C PRO A 146 -21.63 -11.04 17.15
N GLY A 147 -21.98 -9.92 16.50
CA GLY A 147 -21.83 -9.77 15.06
C GLY A 147 -20.38 -9.82 14.58
N MET A 148 -19.44 -9.24 15.34
CA MET A 148 -18.02 -9.37 15.02
C MET A 148 -17.50 -10.78 15.28
N MET A 149 -17.91 -11.43 16.36
CA MET A 149 -17.53 -12.83 16.60
C MET A 149 -18.02 -13.76 15.47
N GLN A 150 -19.20 -13.49 14.91
CA GLN A 150 -19.70 -14.17 13.71
C GLN A 150 -18.79 -13.88 12.50
N ALA A 151 -18.45 -12.61 12.24
CA ALA A 151 -17.56 -12.26 11.13
C ALA A 151 -16.18 -12.90 11.25
N MET A 152 -15.61 -12.99 12.46
CA MET A 152 -14.33 -13.66 12.71
C MET A 152 -14.40 -15.17 12.44
N ALA A 153 -15.50 -15.82 12.83
CA ALA A 153 -15.77 -17.21 12.46
C ALA A 153 -15.96 -17.37 10.95
N TYR A 154 -16.52 -16.37 10.28
CA TYR A 154 -16.67 -16.38 8.83
C TYR A 154 -15.32 -16.28 8.11
N VAL A 155 -14.41 -15.40 8.57
CA VAL A 155 -13.02 -15.33 8.08
C VAL A 155 -12.29 -16.68 8.26
N GLN A 156 -12.54 -17.41 9.35
CA GLN A 156 -12.02 -18.77 9.52
C GLN A 156 -12.49 -19.72 8.40
N LYS A 157 -13.76 -19.68 8.00
CA LYS A 157 -14.25 -20.52 6.89
C LYS A 157 -13.48 -20.27 5.59
N TRP A 158 -13.17 -19.00 5.28
CA TRP A 158 -12.37 -18.62 4.11
C TRP A 158 -10.94 -19.21 4.15
N LYS A 159 -10.33 -19.27 5.33
CA LYS A 159 -9.06 -19.98 5.54
C LYS A 159 -9.20 -21.48 5.34
N ASP A 160 -10.24 -22.08 5.90
CA ASP A 160 -10.44 -23.54 5.90
C ASP A 160 -10.62 -24.11 4.48
N ILE A 161 -11.27 -23.35 3.58
CA ILE A 161 -11.42 -23.74 2.17
C ILE A 161 -10.17 -23.44 1.32
N GLY A 162 -9.20 -22.71 1.87
CA GLY A 162 -7.94 -22.38 1.20
C GLY A 162 -7.91 -21.07 0.42
N MET A 163 -8.89 -20.18 0.59
CA MET A 163 -8.82 -18.83 0.00
C MET A 163 -7.76 -17.96 0.69
N LEU A 164 -7.61 -18.14 2.01
CA LEU A 164 -6.55 -17.54 2.81
C LEU A 164 -5.49 -18.60 3.14
N ASN A 165 -4.33 -18.53 2.48
CA ASN A 165 -3.24 -19.51 2.62
C ASN A 165 -1.85 -18.83 2.49
N ASP A 166 -0.77 -19.60 2.59
CA ASP A 166 0.62 -19.13 2.58
C ASP A 166 1.34 -19.28 1.23
N SER A 167 0.62 -19.55 0.14
CA SER A 167 1.22 -19.82 -1.18
C SER A 167 1.76 -18.56 -1.89
N GLY A 168 1.33 -17.38 -1.46
CA GLY A 168 1.88 -16.10 -1.93
C GLY A 168 3.32 -15.88 -1.48
N ASP A 169 4.09 -15.14 -2.28
CA ASP A 169 5.43 -14.73 -1.91
C ASP A 169 5.38 -13.61 -0.84
N ALA A 170 6.06 -13.83 0.27
CA ALA A 170 6.07 -12.89 1.41
C ALA A 170 7.00 -11.68 1.21
N LEU A 171 7.85 -11.69 0.18
CA LEU A 171 8.87 -10.67 -0.09
C LEU A 171 8.56 -9.85 -1.34
N ASP A 172 7.86 -10.44 -2.33
CA ASP A 172 7.55 -9.80 -3.60
C ASP A 172 6.22 -10.25 -4.22
N ASP A 173 5.19 -9.42 -4.12
CA ASP A 173 3.89 -9.71 -4.75
C ASP A 173 3.96 -9.82 -6.28
N ASN A 174 5.02 -9.32 -6.95
CA ASN A 174 5.19 -9.55 -8.39
C ASN A 174 5.35 -11.04 -8.70
N VAL A 175 6.05 -11.79 -7.84
CA VAL A 175 6.20 -13.24 -7.99
C VAL A 175 4.83 -13.92 -7.86
N THR A 176 4.04 -13.52 -6.87
CA THR A 176 2.66 -14.01 -6.70
C THR A 176 1.80 -13.74 -7.93
N ARG A 177 1.87 -12.52 -8.49
CA ARG A 177 1.13 -12.16 -9.71
C ARG A 177 1.62 -12.91 -10.95
N GLN A 178 2.92 -13.14 -11.07
CA GLN A 178 3.48 -13.94 -12.16
C GLN A 178 2.95 -15.38 -12.10
N ARG A 179 2.92 -16.00 -10.92
CA ARG A 179 2.32 -17.34 -10.74
C ARG A 179 0.85 -17.38 -11.16
N MET A 180 0.07 -16.34 -10.83
CA MET A 180 -1.32 -16.24 -11.31
C MET A 180 -1.41 -16.28 -12.85
N THR A 181 -0.46 -15.68 -13.56
CA THR A 181 -0.43 -15.68 -15.03
C THR A 181 0.05 -16.99 -15.66
N GLU A 182 0.60 -17.93 -14.87
CA GLU A 182 1.00 -19.28 -15.34
C GLU A 182 -0.21 -20.19 -15.62
N GLY A 183 -1.40 -19.82 -15.11
CA GLY A 183 -2.69 -20.36 -15.55
C GLY A 183 -3.25 -21.56 -14.77
N ASN A 184 -2.56 -22.06 -13.73
CA ASN A 184 -3.06 -23.17 -12.89
C ASN A 184 -3.80 -22.72 -11.61
N THR A 185 -4.07 -21.42 -11.44
CA THR A 185 -4.72 -20.89 -10.24
C THR A 185 -6.07 -20.24 -10.58
N LEU A 186 -7.11 -20.55 -9.79
CA LEU A 186 -8.46 -20.01 -9.99
C LEU A 186 -8.59 -18.56 -9.52
N PHE A 187 -8.09 -18.24 -8.33
CA PHE A 187 -8.32 -16.95 -7.67
C PHE A 187 -7.02 -16.24 -7.26
N LEU A 188 -7.04 -14.92 -7.28
CA LEU A 188 -6.01 -14.05 -6.72
C LEU A 188 -6.66 -13.05 -5.76
N MET A 189 -6.17 -13.02 -4.52
CA MET A 189 -6.50 -11.99 -3.54
C MET A 189 -5.40 -10.93 -3.52
N GLY A 190 -5.78 -9.66 -3.71
CA GLY A 190 -4.85 -8.53 -3.71
C GLY A 190 -4.94 -7.68 -4.99
N GLY A 191 -3.89 -6.90 -5.25
CA GLY A 191 -3.78 -6.02 -6.43
C GLY A 191 -3.57 -6.78 -7.73
N THR A 192 -4.13 -6.24 -8.81
CA THR A 192 -4.17 -6.83 -10.15
C THR A 192 -3.14 -6.26 -11.12
N ASN A 193 -2.23 -5.42 -10.63
CA ASN A 193 -1.23 -4.72 -11.43
C ASN A 193 -0.39 -5.70 -12.26
N GLY A 194 -0.26 -5.43 -13.55
CA GLY A 194 0.44 -6.25 -14.53
C GLY A 194 -0.37 -7.44 -15.06
N ILE A 195 -1.59 -7.70 -14.56
CA ILE A 195 -2.42 -8.83 -14.98
C ILE A 195 -3.55 -8.36 -15.89
N VAL A 196 -4.36 -7.42 -15.44
CA VAL A 196 -5.65 -7.11 -16.09
C VAL A 196 -5.49 -6.12 -17.25
N GLU A 197 -4.42 -5.33 -17.23
CA GLU A 197 -4.03 -4.42 -18.29
C GLU A 197 -3.17 -5.06 -19.38
N ALA A 198 -2.61 -6.26 -19.10
CA ALA A 198 -1.68 -6.95 -20.00
C ALA A 198 -2.42 -7.63 -21.16
N GLU A 199 -2.10 -7.22 -22.39
CA GLU A 199 -2.77 -7.74 -23.60
C GLU A 199 -2.28 -9.14 -24.00
N GLY A 200 -1.08 -9.52 -23.56
CA GLY A 200 -0.40 -10.77 -23.92
C GLY A 200 -0.71 -11.98 -23.04
N ASN A 201 -1.59 -11.83 -22.03
CA ASN A 201 -1.93 -12.93 -21.15
C ASN A 201 -2.70 -14.02 -21.91
N ALA A 202 -2.21 -15.27 -21.77
CA ALA A 202 -2.85 -16.45 -22.34
C ALA A 202 -4.29 -16.58 -21.82
N ASP A 203 -4.44 -16.41 -20.50
CA ASP A 203 -5.73 -16.44 -19.83
C ASP A 203 -6.42 -15.08 -19.78
N LYS A 204 -7.75 -15.13 -19.70
CA LYS A 204 -8.61 -13.99 -19.40
C LYS A 204 -9.05 -14.01 -17.95
N PHE A 205 -9.05 -12.83 -17.33
CA PHE A 205 -9.40 -12.65 -15.94
C PHE A 205 -10.68 -11.83 -15.79
N GLY A 206 -11.36 -12.01 -14.66
CA GLY A 206 -12.48 -11.19 -14.23
C GLY A 206 -12.40 -10.90 -12.75
N LEU A 207 -13.28 -10.01 -12.28
CA LEU A 207 -13.41 -9.68 -10.87
C LEU A 207 -14.70 -10.27 -10.32
N MET A 208 -14.63 -10.93 -9.17
CA MET A 208 -15.81 -11.31 -8.38
C MET A 208 -15.82 -10.57 -7.05
N PRO A 209 -16.99 -10.34 -6.42
CA PRO A 209 -17.06 -9.68 -5.13
C PRO A 209 -16.54 -10.58 -4.00
N TYR A 210 -16.34 -10.01 -2.82
CA TYR A 210 -16.28 -10.81 -1.60
C TYR A 210 -17.68 -11.39 -1.34
N LEU A 211 -17.73 -12.68 -1.00
CA LEU A 211 -18.97 -13.44 -0.97
C LEU A 211 -19.56 -13.51 0.45
N SER A 212 -20.85 -13.24 0.53
CA SER A 212 -21.69 -13.57 1.68
C SER A 212 -22.11 -15.03 1.64
N GLU A 213 -22.59 -15.58 2.78
CA GLU A 213 -22.93 -17.00 2.90
C GLU A 213 -23.92 -17.45 1.80
N ASP A 214 -24.93 -16.63 1.51
CA ASP A 214 -26.03 -16.91 0.58
C ASP A 214 -26.00 -16.07 -0.72
N GLY A 215 -24.99 -15.21 -0.88
CA GLY A 215 -24.84 -14.34 -2.03
C GLY A 215 -25.62 -13.01 -1.99
N THR A 216 -26.43 -12.77 -0.96
CA THR A 216 -27.32 -11.59 -0.90
C THR A 216 -26.60 -10.29 -0.53
N GLN A 217 -25.43 -10.38 0.11
CA GLN A 217 -24.64 -9.24 0.59
C GLN A 217 -23.24 -9.19 -0.02
N ASN A 218 -23.08 -9.78 -1.21
CA ASN A 218 -21.81 -9.75 -1.92
C ASN A 218 -21.36 -8.30 -2.19
N VAL A 219 -20.08 -8.03 -1.95
CA VAL A 219 -19.58 -6.66 -1.91
C VAL A 219 -18.25 -6.50 -2.65
N PHE A 220 -18.13 -5.38 -3.37
CA PHE A 220 -16.86 -4.88 -3.88
C PHE A 220 -16.35 -3.75 -2.98
N VAL A 221 -15.04 -3.70 -2.72
CA VAL A 221 -14.47 -2.66 -1.87
C VAL A 221 -13.89 -1.54 -2.74
N LEU A 222 -14.39 -0.33 -2.56
CA LEU A 222 -13.94 0.83 -3.32
C LEU A 222 -12.93 1.65 -2.53
N LYS A 223 -11.85 2.02 -3.21
CA LYS A 223 -10.80 2.87 -2.66
C LYS A 223 -10.47 3.99 -3.62
N VAL A 224 -10.50 5.23 -3.14
CA VAL A 224 -9.94 6.35 -3.89
C VAL A 224 -8.41 6.23 -3.90
N ASN A 225 -7.80 6.27 -5.09
CA ASN A 225 -6.34 6.20 -5.21
C ASN A 225 -5.66 7.48 -4.71
N ARG A 226 -6.13 8.61 -5.23
CA ARG A 226 -5.66 9.94 -4.88
C ARG A 226 -6.83 10.91 -4.82
N PHE A 227 -6.70 11.92 -3.97
CA PHE A 227 -7.55 13.09 -3.90
C PHE A 227 -6.79 14.32 -4.39
N TYR A 228 -7.52 15.25 -4.96
CA TYR A 228 -7.07 16.59 -5.31
C TYR A 228 -7.63 17.59 -4.31
N GLY A 229 -6.76 18.41 -3.71
CA GLY A 229 -7.15 19.52 -2.85
C GLY A 229 -6.41 20.79 -3.23
N LEU A 230 -6.98 21.95 -2.91
CA LEU A 230 -6.31 23.23 -3.10
C LEU A 230 -5.87 23.81 -1.76
N SER A 231 -4.60 24.19 -1.65
CA SER A 231 -4.07 24.80 -0.43
C SER A 231 -4.71 26.15 -0.16
N LYS A 232 -5.13 26.37 1.09
CA LYS A 232 -5.72 27.63 1.56
C LYS A 232 -4.75 28.81 1.44
N LYS A 233 -3.43 28.55 1.32
CA LYS A 233 -2.42 29.60 1.04
C LYS A 233 -2.69 30.33 -0.29
N LEU A 234 -3.42 29.72 -1.22
CA LEU A 234 -3.80 30.34 -2.48
C LEU A 234 -4.69 31.58 -2.32
N GLU A 235 -5.42 31.72 -1.21
CA GLU A 235 -6.21 32.93 -0.91
C GLU A 235 -5.34 34.20 -0.87
N GLN A 236 -4.05 34.05 -0.61
CA GLN A 236 -3.07 35.15 -0.54
C GLN A 236 -2.60 35.61 -1.94
N ASN A 237 -2.90 34.86 -3.00
CA ASN A 237 -2.48 35.17 -4.36
C ASN A 237 -3.61 34.88 -5.37
N PRO A 238 -4.44 35.89 -5.71
CA PRO A 238 -5.60 35.72 -6.59
C PRO A 238 -5.28 35.13 -7.97
N GLN A 239 -4.16 35.53 -8.58
CA GLN A 239 -3.75 34.99 -9.88
C GLN A 239 -3.43 33.50 -9.78
N LYS A 240 -2.67 33.10 -8.75
CA LYS A 240 -2.30 31.71 -8.53
C LYS A 240 -3.52 30.84 -8.21
N LEU A 241 -4.48 31.37 -7.45
CA LEU A 241 -5.76 30.72 -7.21
C LEU A 241 -6.53 30.52 -8.51
N GLU A 242 -6.65 31.55 -9.35
CA GLU A 242 -7.33 31.43 -10.65
C GLU A 242 -6.70 30.35 -11.53
N ASP A 243 -5.37 30.29 -11.57
CA ASP A 243 -4.64 29.29 -12.36
C ASP A 243 -4.79 27.88 -11.78
N ALA A 244 -4.77 27.73 -10.45
CA ALA A 244 -5.05 26.45 -9.79
C ALA A 244 -6.48 25.96 -10.09
N LEU A 245 -7.47 26.85 -10.08
CA LEU A 245 -8.86 26.52 -10.44
C LEU A 245 -9.00 26.09 -11.90
N LYS A 246 -8.22 26.66 -12.84
CA LYS A 246 -8.18 26.18 -14.23
C LYS A 246 -7.66 24.75 -14.31
N VAL A 247 -6.63 24.40 -13.55
CA VAL A 247 -6.14 23.03 -13.46
C VAL A 247 -7.21 22.10 -12.88
N MET A 248 -7.89 22.49 -11.79
CA MET A 248 -8.96 21.68 -11.19
C MET A 248 -10.12 21.41 -12.16
N ARG A 249 -10.49 22.37 -13.03
CA ARG A 249 -11.48 22.15 -14.09
C ARG A 249 -11.06 21.08 -15.07
N VAL A 250 -9.77 21.05 -15.47
CA VAL A 250 -9.24 20.01 -16.35
C VAL A 250 -9.27 18.65 -15.62
N LEU A 251 -8.75 18.60 -14.39
CA LEU A 251 -8.70 17.38 -13.55
C LEU A 251 -10.08 16.82 -13.18
N SER A 252 -11.15 17.58 -13.38
CA SER A 252 -12.52 17.21 -13.02
C SER A 252 -13.34 16.82 -14.24
N THR A 253 -12.71 16.22 -15.25
CA THR A 253 -13.38 15.73 -16.48
C THR A 253 -12.78 14.40 -16.91
N VAL A 254 -13.57 13.56 -17.58
CA VAL A 254 -13.07 12.31 -18.18
C VAL A 254 -11.88 12.57 -19.08
N ALA A 255 -11.97 13.56 -19.98
CA ALA A 255 -10.91 13.88 -20.93
C ALA A 255 -9.61 14.35 -20.25
N GLY A 256 -9.72 15.25 -19.27
CA GLY A 256 -8.54 15.80 -18.58
C GLY A 256 -7.84 14.78 -17.69
N THR A 257 -8.60 13.99 -16.92
CA THR A 257 -8.01 12.92 -16.10
C THR A 257 -7.41 11.82 -16.96
N SER A 258 -8.10 11.42 -18.05
CA SER A 258 -7.59 10.39 -18.96
C SER A 258 -6.32 10.83 -19.71
N ALA A 259 -6.13 12.13 -19.94
CA ALA A 259 -4.90 12.65 -20.54
C ALA A 259 -3.67 12.57 -19.62
N LEU A 260 -3.87 12.43 -18.31
CA LEU A 260 -2.80 12.35 -17.32
C LEU A 260 -2.46 10.93 -16.90
N LEU A 261 -3.41 10.00 -17.02
CA LEU A 261 -3.22 8.61 -16.65
C LEU A 261 -2.70 7.80 -17.85
N ALA A 262 -1.79 6.87 -17.58
CA ALA A 262 -1.38 5.90 -18.58
C ALA A 262 -2.58 5.03 -19.01
N ALA A 263 -2.59 4.57 -20.25
CA ALA A 263 -3.68 3.72 -20.76
C ALA A 263 -3.86 2.43 -19.93
N SER A 264 -2.77 1.84 -19.45
CA SER A 264 -2.80 0.70 -18.53
C SER A 264 -3.51 1.04 -17.21
N THR A 265 -3.20 2.19 -16.61
CA THR A 265 -3.86 2.67 -15.39
C THR A 265 -5.34 2.92 -15.61
N LEU A 266 -5.74 3.45 -16.77
CA LEU A 266 -7.16 3.64 -17.10
C LEU A 266 -7.92 2.31 -17.21
N LYS A 267 -7.31 1.28 -17.81
CA LYS A 267 -7.92 -0.06 -17.89
C LYS A 267 -8.21 -0.65 -16.51
N SER A 268 -7.44 -0.28 -15.49
CA SER A 268 -7.57 -0.78 -14.11
C SER A 268 -8.14 0.22 -13.12
N SER A 269 -8.74 1.34 -13.57
CA SER A 269 -9.31 2.38 -12.70
C SER A 269 -10.75 2.72 -13.07
N LEU A 270 -11.52 3.21 -12.10
CA LEU A 270 -12.84 3.81 -12.31
C LEU A 270 -12.74 5.32 -12.13
N LEU A 271 -13.31 6.09 -13.05
CA LEU A 271 -13.34 7.55 -12.92
C LEU A 271 -14.56 8.00 -12.10
N PRO A 272 -14.44 9.08 -11.31
CA PRO A 272 -15.49 9.56 -10.41
C PRO A 272 -16.62 10.35 -11.09
N PHE A 273 -16.62 10.45 -12.43
CA PHE A 273 -17.43 11.41 -13.18
C PHE A 273 -18.74 10.81 -13.69
N LYS A 274 -19.79 11.64 -13.81
CA LYS A 274 -21.14 11.23 -14.27
C LYS A 274 -21.15 10.66 -15.69
N ASP A 275 -20.23 11.12 -16.54
CA ASP A 275 -20.08 10.72 -17.94
C ASP A 275 -19.05 9.59 -18.14
N ALA A 276 -18.39 9.13 -17.07
CA ALA A 276 -17.45 8.03 -17.14
C ALA A 276 -18.16 6.69 -17.39
N LYS A 277 -17.56 5.85 -18.23
CA LYS A 277 -18.03 4.49 -18.51
C LYS A 277 -16.95 3.49 -18.13
N ALA A 278 -17.37 2.34 -17.62
CA ALA A 278 -16.48 1.23 -17.26
C ALA A 278 -16.32 0.20 -18.39
N ASP A 279 -17.03 0.36 -19.51
CA ASP A 279 -17.15 -0.64 -20.59
C ASP A 279 -15.79 -1.11 -21.15
N ASP A 280 -14.80 -0.21 -21.22
CA ASP A 280 -13.46 -0.49 -21.75
C ASP A 280 -12.44 -0.82 -20.64
N THR A 281 -12.90 -1.12 -19.43
CA THR A 281 -12.07 -1.38 -18.25
C THR A 281 -12.21 -2.83 -17.77
N TYR A 282 -11.29 -3.24 -16.90
CA TYR A 282 -11.35 -4.51 -16.17
C TYR A 282 -12.67 -4.70 -15.39
N TYR A 283 -13.35 -3.61 -15.04
CA TYR A 283 -14.55 -3.63 -14.22
C TYR A 283 -15.85 -3.67 -15.03
N ALA A 284 -15.80 -3.78 -16.37
CA ALA A 284 -16.98 -3.76 -17.22
C ALA A 284 -18.06 -4.78 -16.79
N ASP A 285 -17.64 -6.01 -16.51
CA ASP A 285 -18.56 -7.10 -16.11
C ASP A 285 -19.23 -6.89 -14.75
N VAL A 286 -18.67 -6.02 -13.90
CA VAL A 286 -19.15 -5.77 -12.53
C VAL A 286 -19.73 -4.35 -12.35
N ALA A 287 -19.77 -3.55 -13.43
CA ALA A 287 -20.21 -2.16 -13.39
C ALA A 287 -21.66 -2.03 -12.91
N GLU A 288 -22.56 -2.91 -13.35
CA GLU A 288 -23.96 -2.92 -12.92
C GLU A 288 -24.09 -3.19 -11.42
N ALA A 289 -23.42 -4.21 -10.90
CA ALA A 289 -23.43 -4.54 -9.47
C ALA A 289 -22.90 -3.39 -8.62
N MET A 290 -21.80 -2.75 -9.04
CA MET A 290 -21.27 -1.57 -8.35
C MET A 290 -22.24 -0.39 -8.37
N ASN A 291 -22.91 -0.15 -9.50
CA ASN A 291 -23.90 0.93 -9.64
C ASN A 291 -25.19 0.65 -8.88
N ALA A 292 -25.53 -0.63 -8.65
CA ALA A 292 -26.65 -1.06 -7.82
C ALA A 292 -26.39 -0.87 -6.31
N GLY A 293 -25.15 -0.51 -5.92
CA GLY A 293 -24.79 -0.24 -4.53
C GLY A 293 -24.11 -1.41 -3.82
N ASN A 294 -23.68 -2.46 -4.54
CA ASN A 294 -22.96 -3.61 -3.96
C ASN A 294 -21.50 -3.24 -3.67
N THR A 295 -21.28 -2.15 -2.93
CA THR A 295 -19.95 -1.60 -2.65
C THR A 295 -19.80 -1.17 -1.20
N ALA A 296 -18.63 -1.44 -0.61
CA ALA A 296 -18.22 -0.94 0.70
C ALA A 296 -17.00 0.00 0.57
N PRO A 297 -16.83 0.98 1.47
CA PRO A 297 -15.63 1.79 1.51
C PRO A 297 -14.45 0.98 2.05
N PHE A 298 -13.25 1.28 1.56
CA PHE A 298 -12.02 0.70 2.10
C PHE A 298 -11.74 1.15 3.54
N ILE A 299 -11.76 0.22 4.50
CA ILE A 299 -11.59 0.49 5.94
C ILE A 299 -10.10 0.54 6.28
N TYR A 300 -9.54 1.72 6.56
CA TYR A 300 -8.22 1.95 7.22
C TYR A 300 -8.28 3.21 8.11
N SER A 301 -9.02 4.20 7.64
CA SER A 301 -9.42 5.40 8.36
C SER A 301 -9.72 5.21 9.85
N GLY A 302 -8.94 5.82 10.74
CA GLY A 302 -9.14 5.74 12.18
C GLY A 302 -8.61 4.45 12.80
N TRP A 303 -8.20 3.46 12.00
CA TRP A 303 -7.62 2.19 12.45
C TRP A 303 -6.09 2.20 12.35
N GLU A 304 -5.46 3.35 12.07
CA GLU A 304 -4.03 3.46 11.75
C GLU A 304 -3.14 2.79 12.79
N ASN A 305 -3.51 2.90 14.08
CA ASN A 305 -2.75 2.36 15.20
C ASN A 305 -2.98 0.85 15.45
N THR A 306 -3.76 0.16 14.61
CA THR A 306 -3.92 -1.31 14.67
C THR A 306 -3.67 -2.02 13.34
N ILE A 307 -3.64 -1.29 12.20
CA ILE A 307 -3.47 -1.90 10.87
C ILE A 307 -2.22 -2.79 10.79
N VAL A 308 -1.07 -2.34 11.30
CA VAL A 308 0.18 -3.11 11.20
C VAL A 308 0.17 -4.30 12.16
N THR A 309 -0.15 -4.06 13.44
CA THR A 309 -0.14 -5.07 14.50
C THR A 309 -1.15 -6.18 14.23
N THR A 310 -2.42 -5.83 13.99
CA THR A 310 -3.46 -6.78 13.59
C THR A 310 -3.18 -7.38 12.22
N GLY A 311 -2.67 -6.58 11.27
CA GLY A 311 -2.31 -7.07 9.94
C GLY A 311 -1.26 -8.17 9.98
N LEU A 312 -0.16 -7.98 10.72
CA LEU A 312 0.86 -9.01 10.95
C LEU A 312 0.27 -10.23 11.66
N LYS A 313 -0.55 -10.03 12.70
CA LYS A 313 -1.19 -11.15 13.40
C LYS A 313 -2.12 -11.95 12.50
N MET A 314 -2.82 -11.27 11.61
CA MET A 314 -3.69 -11.90 10.61
C MET A 314 -2.86 -12.63 9.54
N LEU A 315 -1.68 -12.12 9.14
CA LEU A 315 -0.75 -12.85 8.28
C LEU A 315 -0.19 -14.10 8.99
N ASP A 316 0.10 -14.04 10.28
CA ASP A 316 0.45 -15.23 11.08
C ASP A 316 -0.70 -16.24 11.07
N PHE A 317 -1.95 -15.77 11.25
CA PHE A 317 -3.13 -16.61 11.16
C PHE A 317 -3.25 -17.29 9.78
N ILE A 318 -3.07 -16.52 8.69
CA ILE A 318 -3.07 -17.04 7.32
C ILE A 318 -2.01 -18.14 7.14
N LYS A 319 -0.81 -17.95 7.70
CA LYS A 319 0.30 -18.92 7.69
C LYS A 319 0.14 -20.10 8.67
N GLY A 320 -0.86 -20.06 9.54
CA GLY A 320 -1.08 -21.09 10.57
C GLY A 320 -0.20 -20.93 11.83
N ASN A 321 0.45 -19.79 11.99
CA ASN A 321 1.28 -19.44 13.15
C ASN A 321 0.50 -18.74 14.27
N ALA A 322 -0.76 -18.38 14.02
CA ALA A 322 -1.67 -17.80 15.02
C ALA A 322 -3.10 -18.31 14.82
N THR A 323 -3.92 -18.15 15.85
CA THR A 323 -5.35 -18.45 15.89
C THR A 323 -6.18 -17.18 15.66
N MET A 324 -7.45 -17.35 15.25
CA MET A 324 -8.36 -16.21 15.15
C MET A 324 -8.61 -15.54 16.52
N GLU A 325 -8.56 -16.30 17.62
CA GLU A 325 -8.65 -15.75 18.98
C GLU A 325 -7.50 -14.78 19.29
N GLU A 326 -6.28 -15.07 18.81
CA GLU A 326 -5.14 -14.16 18.95
C GLU A 326 -5.28 -12.91 18.09
N VAL A 327 -5.89 -13.00 16.91
CA VAL A 327 -6.22 -11.82 16.07
C VAL A 327 -7.25 -10.94 16.78
N ILE A 328 -8.31 -11.53 17.33
CA ILE A 328 -9.34 -10.81 18.11
C ILE A 328 -8.71 -10.11 19.31
N ARG A 329 -7.84 -10.81 20.04
CA ARG A 329 -7.13 -10.24 21.19
C ARG A 329 -6.24 -9.06 20.78
N GLN A 330 -5.56 -9.13 19.64
CA GLN A 330 -4.73 -8.03 19.14
C GLN A 330 -5.57 -6.77 18.85
N LEU A 331 -6.72 -6.91 18.18
CA LEU A 331 -7.64 -5.79 17.94
C LEU A 331 -8.10 -5.16 19.26
N ASP A 332 -8.54 -5.97 20.21
CA ASP A 332 -9.00 -5.48 21.52
C ASP A 332 -7.86 -4.82 22.33
N GLU A 333 -6.63 -5.33 22.25
CA GLU A 333 -5.44 -4.75 22.90
C GLU A 333 -5.05 -3.40 22.27
N ASP A 334 -5.19 -3.25 20.95
CA ASP A 334 -4.85 -2.02 20.23
C ASP A 334 -5.92 -0.92 20.35
N GLN A 335 -7.12 -1.24 20.88
CA GLN A 335 -8.24 -0.31 20.92
C GLN A 335 -7.92 1.01 21.63
N ASP A 336 -7.19 0.98 22.74
CA ASP A 336 -6.84 2.22 23.45
C ASP A 336 -5.98 3.15 22.58
N SER A 337 -5.03 2.57 21.84
CA SER A 337 -4.18 3.31 20.89
C SER A 337 -4.97 3.88 19.71
N VAL A 338 -5.98 3.14 19.24
CA VAL A 338 -6.92 3.60 18.21
C VAL A 338 -7.74 4.79 18.73
N VAL A 339 -8.41 4.64 19.87
CA VAL A 339 -9.33 5.65 20.44
C VAL A 339 -8.61 6.94 20.80
N ASN A 340 -7.42 6.83 21.41
CA ASN A 340 -6.66 7.98 21.87
C ASN A 340 -5.69 8.53 20.83
N ASN A 341 -5.61 7.90 19.65
CA ASN A 341 -4.63 8.19 18.61
C ASN A 341 -3.20 8.28 19.18
N THR A 342 -2.81 7.28 19.97
CA THR A 342 -1.47 7.16 20.58
C THR A 342 -0.67 6.11 19.83
N PRO A 343 0.03 6.46 18.74
CA PRO A 343 0.84 5.51 18.01
C PRO A 343 2.03 5.03 18.83
N ASP A 344 2.54 3.85 18.49
CA ASP A 344 3.80 3.34 19.05
C ASP A 344 4.99 4.14 18.52
N VAL A 345 5.50 5.02 19.37
CA VAL A 345 6.65 5.87 19.06
C VAL A 345 7.95 5.13 19.37
N ILE A 346 8.76 4.90 18.33
CA ILE A 346 10.08 4.25 18.41
C ILE A 346 11.14 5.23 18.92
N THR A 347 11.12 6.46 18.39
CA THR A 347 12.03 7.55 18.79
C THR A 347 11.41 8.90 18.44
N THR A 348 12.05 10.00 18.83
CA THR A 348 11.61 11.36 18.46
C THR A 348 12.68 12.05 17.62
N VAL A 349 12.33 12.44 16.39
CA VAL A 349 13.16 13.33 15.58
C VAL A 349 12.98 14.77 16.06
N THR A 350 14.08 15.48 16.32
CA THR A 350 14.03 16.83 16.94
C THR A 350 14.06 17.98 15.92
N GLU A 351 14.45 17.71 14.68
CA GLU A 351 14.55 18.67 13.58
C GLU A 351 14.19 18.00 12.25
N GLU A 352 13.93 18.76 11.18
CA GLU A 352 13.77 18.14 9.86
C GLU A 352 15.09 17.49 9.42
N LEU A 353 15.05 16.19 9.12
CA LEU A 353 16.16 15.42 8.55
C LEU A 353 15.92 15.25 7.06
N SER A 354 16.85 15.70 6.23
CA SER A 354 16.77 15.59 4.79
C SER A 354 16.76 14.12 4.31
N GLN A 355 16.48 13.90 3.03
CA GLN A 355 16.59 12.56 2.43
C GLN A 355 18.01 11.97 2.57
N GLU A 356 19.04 12.81 2.41
CA GLU A 356 20.44 12.42 2.61
C GLU A 356 20.73 12.11 4.09
N ASP A 357 20.24 12.92 5.03
CA ASP A 357 20.36 12.64 6.47
C ASP A 357 19.73 11.28 6.83
N CYS A 358 18.57 10.97 6.25
CA CYS A 358 17.91 9.68 6.41
C CYS A 358 18.73 8.54 5.80
N ALA A 359 19.32 8.73 4.62
CA ALA A 359 20.19 7.73 4.00
C ALA A 359 21.45 7.45 4.82
N MET A 360 22.04 8.48 5.44
CA MET A 360 23.15 8.33 6.38
C MET A 360 22.74 7.46 7.59
N LEU A 361 21.59 7.73 8.21
CA LEU A 361 21.10 6.94 9.35
C LEU A 361 20.79 5.49 8.97
N VAL A 362 20.12 5.28 7.84
CA VAL A 362 19.81 3.95 7.32
C VAL A 362 21.10 3.18 7.00
N GLY A 363 22.08 3.81 6.34
CA GLY A 363 23.36 3.17 6.04
C GLY A 363 24.13 2.77 7.30
N ARG A 364 24.13 3.62 8.34
CA ARG A 364 24.74 3.28 9.65
C ARG A 364 24.03 2.09 10.28
N CYS A 365 22.70 2.13 10.33
CA CYS A 365 21.87 1.05 10.83
C CYS A 365 22.21 -0.27 10.11
N PHE A 366 22.25 -0.25 8.78
CA PHE A 366 22.44 -1.47 7.99
C PHE A 366 23.86 -2.01 8.09
N ALA A 367 24.87 -1.13 8.08
CA ALA A 367 26.24 -1.55 8.26
C ALA A 367 26.48 -2.16 9.66
N GLN A 368 25.95 -1.53 10.72
CA GLN A 368 26.03 -2.08 12.08
C GLN A 368 25.32 -3.43 12.21
N ALA A 369 24.11 -3.55 11.65
CA ALA A 369 23.31 -4.76 11.75
C ALA A 369 23.91 -5.96 11.00
N THR A 370 24.71 -5.70 9.97
CA THR A 370 25.36 -6.73 9.14
C THR A 370 26.85 -6.91 9.43
N GLY A 371 27.44 -6.08 10.30
CA GLY A 371 28.88 -6.06 10.54
C GLY A 371 29.69 -5.60 9.32
N SER A 372 29.11 -4.79 8.44
CA SER A 372 29.79 -4.23 7.28
C SER A 372 30.70 -3.05 7.67
N ASP A 373 31.78 -2.86 6.92
CA ASP A 373 32.75 -1.77 7.14
C ASP A 373 32.14 -0.40 6.81
N LEU A 374 31.26 -0.37 5.80
CA LEU A 374 30.57 0.82 5.31
C LEU A 374 29.24 0.46 4.64
N ALA A 375 28.47 1.47 4.23
CA ALA A 375 27.28 1.28 3.41
C ALA A 375 27.23 2.20 2.19
N LEU A 376 26.60 1.72 1.12
CA LEU A 376 26.18 2.49 -0.05
C LEU A 376 24.66 2.47 -0.14
N VAL A 377 24.04 3.64 0.03
CA VAL A 377 22.58 3.75 0.07
C VAL A 377 22.10 4.59 -1.10
N SER A 378 21.38 3.98 -2.06
CA SER A 378 20.81 4.75 -3.17
C SER A 378 19.68 5.68 -2.70
N LEU A 379 19.52 6.81 -3.38
CA LEU A 379 18.41 7.74 -3.17
C LEU A 379 17.31 7.48 -4.18
N SER A 380 16.05 7.52 -3.74
CA SER A 380 14.89 7.47 -4.65
C SER A 380 14.49 8.85 -5.15
N THR A 381 15.47 9.58 -5.70
CA THR A 381 15.24 10.88 -6.35
C THR A 381 14.63 10.65 -7.72
N TRP A 382 13.63 11.44 -8.10
CA TRP A 382 13.07 11.35 -9.45
C TRP A 382 14.11 11.73 -10.51
N ILE A 383 14.29 10.87 -11.52
CA ILE A 383 15.22 11.09 -12.63
C ILE A 383 14.46 11.16 -13.97
N PRO A 384 14.59 12.26 -14.72
CA PRO A 384 13.96 12.41 -16.03
C PRO A 384 14.31 11.27 -17.01
N GLY A 385 13.27 10.63 -17.53
CA GLY A 385 13.37 9.56 -18.52
C GLY A 385 13.89 8.23 -17.97
N ASN A 386 13.87 8.03 -16.65
CA ASN A 386 13.69 6.70 -16.07
C ASN A 386 12.19 6.31 -16.10
N PRO A 387 11.84 5.01 -16.02
CA PRO A 387 10.47 4.52 -15.92
C PRO A 387 9.66 5.14 -14.78
N THR A 388 8.33 5.03 -14.86
CA THR A 388 7.40 5.62 -13.88
C THR A 388 7.56 5.06 -12.47
N ASP A 389 7.99 3.80 -12.34
CA ASP A 389 8.13 3.12 -11.05
C ASP A 389 9.32 3.64 -10.24
N GLN A 390 10.33 4.21 -10.91
CA GLN A 390 11.52 4.80 -10.29
C GLN A 390 12.24 3.81 -9.32
N ASN A 391 13.11 4.32 -8.45
CA ASN A 391 13.92 3.51 -7.54
C ASN A 391 13.12 3.05 -6.30
N HIS A 392 12.83 1.76 -6.20
CA HIS A 392 12.21 1.12 -5.02
C HIS A 392 13.21 0.58 -3.99
N HIS A 393 14.51 0.72 -4.23
CA HIS A 393 15.60 0.20 -3.42
C HIS A 393 16.46 1.30 -2.81
N GLY A 394 15.91 2.51 -2.72
CA GLY A 394 16.55 3.67 -2.15
C GLY A 394 15.71 4.33 -1.07
N VAL A 395 16.33 5.28 -0.37
CA VAL A 395 15.66 6.12 0.62
C VAL A 395 14.81 7.14 -0.12
N ALA A 396 13.50 7.18 0.12
CA ALA A 396 12.56 7.97 -0.68
C ALA A 396 12.08 9.27 -0.02
N ALA A 397 12.36 9.48 1.27
CA ALA A 397 11.79 10.61 1.99
C ALA A 397 12.73 11.24 3.02
N LYS A 398 12.29 12.41 3.47
CA LYS A 398 12.77 13.13 4.65
C LYS A 398 11.95 12.76 5.88
N LEU A 399 12.49 12.98 7.08
CA LEU A 399 11.76 12.90 8.34
C LEU A 399 11.52 14.28 8.93
N TYR A 400 10.32 14.50 9.46
CA TYR A 400 9.96 15.73 10.17
C TYR A 400 10.20 15.60 11.68
N ALA A 401 10.33 16.75 12.35
CA ALA A 401 10.41 16.81 13.81
C ALA A 401 9.10 16.33 14.47
N LYS A 402 9.06 15.07 14.88
CA LYS A 402 7.95 14.41 15.57
C LYS A 402 8.37 13.05 16.14
N GLY A 403 7.46 12.39 16.85
CA GLY A 403 7.56 10.96 17.14
C GLY A 403 7.57 10.15 15.84
N ILE A 404 8.47 9.18 15.76
CA ILE A 404 8.69 8.30 14.62
C ILE A 404 8.09 6.93 14.92
N THR A 405 7.22 6.47 14.04
CA THR A 405 6.61 5.14 14.10
C THR A 405 7.24 4.22 13.06
N ASP A 406 6.80 2.97 13.02
CA ASP A 406 7.22 2.03 11.98
C ASP A 406 6.76 2.45 10.57
N TYR A 407 5.62 3.12 10.44
CA TYR A 407 5.21 3.76 9.19
C TYR A 407 6.25 4.77 8.70
N ASP A 408 6.75 5.64 9.58
CA ASP A 408 7.77 6.62 9.21
C ASP A 408 9.07 5.95 8.80
N LEU A 409 9.49 4.90 9.52
CA LEU A 409 10.65 4.10 9.13
C LEU A 409 10.43 3.42 7.77
N SER A 410 9.25 2.85 7.52
CA SER A 410 8.94 2.14 6.27
C SER A 410 9.08 3.02 5.02
N VAL A 411 8.90 4.35 5.17
CA VAL A 411 9.02 5.31 4.07
C VAL A 411 10.48 5.63 3.75
N ILE A 412 11.40 5.53 4.72
CA ILE A 412 12.83 5.79 4.51
C ILE A 412 13.65 4.52 4.29
N LEU A 413 13.13 3.33 4.59
CA LEU A 413 13.86 2.07 4.48
C LEU A 413 13.84 1.49 3.06
N PRO A 414 15.01 1.31 2.40
CA PRO A 414 15.13 0.62 1.11
C PRO A 414 14.60 -0.81 1.08
N THR A 415 14.60 -1.48 2.24
CA THR A 415 14.10 -2.84 2.42
C THR A 415 12.59 -2.91 2.61
N GLY A 416 11.93 -1.76 2.78
CA GLY A 416 10.52 -1.70 3.19
C GLY A 416 10.28 -2.47 4.49
N TRP A 417 9.19 -3.25 4.53
CA TRP A 417 8.75 -3.98 5.72
C TRP A 417 9.52 -5.29 5.96
N ASN A 418 9.68 -6.11 4.93
CA ASN A 418 10.07 -7.52 5.12
C ASN A 418 11.39 -7.91 4.44
N ARG A 419 11.96 -7.06 3.57
CA ARG A 419 13.19 -7.43 2.87
C ARG A 419 14.38 -7.40 3.83
N THR A 420 15.35 -8.21 3.48
CA THR A 420 16.61 -8.34 4.21
C THR A 420 17.68 -7.42 3.63
N ILE A 421 18.66 -7.07 4.46
CA ILE A 421 19.78 -6.22 4.05
C ILE A 421 20.70 -7.03 3.14
N GLN A 422 21.06 -6.48 1.99
CA GLN A 422 22.06 -7.06 1.10
C GLN A 422 23.46 -6.55 1.43
N THR A 423 24.45 -7.41 1.25
CA THR A 423 25.87 -7.06 1.41
C THR A 423 26.69 -7.50 0.22
N VAL A 424 27.80 -6.82 -0.03
CA VAL A 424 28.72 -7.11 -1.14
C VAL A 424 30.14 -6.74 -0.75
N THR A 425 31.12 -7.51 -1.23
CA THR A 425 32.54 -7.19 -1.04
C THR A 425 33.04 -6.36 -2.22
N LEU A 426 33.53 -5.15 -1.97
CA LEU A 426 33.98 -4.21 -2.99
C LEU A 426 35.33 -3.59 -2.66
N THR A 427 36.14 -3.35 -3.68
CA THR A 427 37.35 -2.50 -3.56
C THR A 427 36.96 -1.02 -3.42
N GLY A 428 37.81 -0.22 -2.80
CA GLY A 428 37.58 1.23 -2.72
C GLY A 428 37.46 1.89 -4.10
N GLN A 429 38.15 1.37 -5.13
CA GLN A 429 37.99 1.85 -6.50
C GLN A 429 36.57 1.58 -7.02
N GLN A 430 36.05 0.36 -6.86
CA GLN A 430 34.67 0.02 -7.26
C GLN A 430 33.63 0.87 -6.52
N ILE A 431 33.86 1.18 -5.24
CA ILE A 431 33.00 2.07 -4.46
C ILE A 431 32.99 3.48 -5.08
N ASN A 432 34.16 4.01 -5.42
CA ASN A 432 34.27 5.33 -6.05
C ASN A 432 33.60 5.37 -7.43
N ASP A 433 33.73 4.30 -8.22
CA ASP A 433 33.09 4.18 -9.53
C ASP A 433 31.56 4.15 -9.38
N LEU A 434 31.03 3.37 -8.43
CA LEU A 434 29.59 3.36 -8.12
C LEU A 434 29.08 4.73 -7.64
N LEU A 435 29.85 5.47 -6.84
CA LEU A 435 29.48 6.81 -6.40
C LEU A 435 29.41 7.81 -7.56
N ALA A 436 30.26 7.65 -8.58
CA ALA A 436 30.24 8.49 -9.76
C ALA A 436 29.09 8.16 -10.72
N GLU A 437 28.76 6.87 -10.87
CA GLU A 437 27.74 6.39 -11.81
C GLU A 437 26.32 6.38 -11.23
N GLY A 438 26.19 6.11 -9.93
CA GLY A 438 24.92 5.85 -9.26
C GLY A 438 24.37 4.43 -9.48
N TYR A 439 23.24 4.14 -8.84
CA TYR A 439 22.48 2.92 -9.01
C TYR A 439 21.70 2.95 -10.33
N ASP A 440 22.23 2.35 -11.40
CA ASP A 440 21.50 2.19 -12.66
C ASP A 440 20.54 0.99 -12.60
N ALA A 441 19.35 1.24 -12.07
CA ALA A 441 18.31 0.22 -11.92
C ALA A 441 17.78 -0.35 -13.25
N TYR A 442 18.03 0.32 -14.37
CA TYR A 442 17.41 0.00 -15.67
C TYR A 442 18.40 -0.21 -16.81
N GLY A 443 19.70 -0.20 -16.53
CA GLY A 443 20.75 -0.37 -17.53
C GLY A 443 20.76 0.70 -18.62
N ASN A 444 20.25 1.90 -18.33
CA ASN A 444 20.07 2.97 -19.31
C ASN A 444 21.08 4.13 -19.14
N GLY A 445 22.03 3.98 -18.22
CA GLY A 445 23.06 4.97 -17.90
C GLY A 445 22.57 6.13 -17.02
N LYS A 446 21.37 6.04 -16.42
CA LYS A 446 20.81 7.08 -15.55
C LYS A 446 20.70 6.59 -14.12
N GLY A 447 21.85 6.57 -13.44
CA GLY A 447 21.97 6.09 -12.08
C GLY A 447 21.32 7.00 -11.04
N TYR A 448 20.67 6.38 -10.05
CA TYR A 448 20.22 7.05 -8.83
C TYR A 448 21.42 7.33 -7.91
N PRO A 449 21.58 8.54 -7.35
CA PRO A 449 22.75 8.85 -6.52
C PRO A 449 22.89 7.88 -5.34
N TYR A 450 24.11 7.43 -5.07
CA TYR A 450 24.45 6.76 -3.82
C TYR A 450 24.93 7.77 -2.78
N VAL A 451 24.55 7.53 -1.53
CA VAL A 451 25.15 8.13 -0.35
C VAL A 451 26.14 7.13 0.24
N LEU A 452 27.41 7.55 0.34
CA LEU A 452 28.43 6.80 1.06
C LEU A 452 28.30 7.06 2.55
N VAL A 453 28.15 5.98 3.31
CA VAL A 453 28.03 6.01 4.77
C VAL A 453 29.20 5.23 5.35
N SER A 454 30.20 5.93 5.90
CA SER A 454 31.45 5.30 6.32
C SER A 454 32.12 6.13 7.43
N PRO A 455 32.82 5.49 8.39
CA PRO A 455 33.65 6.21 9.35
C PRO A 455 34.96 6.74 8.74
N VAL A 456 35.38 6.20 7.59
CA VAL A 456 36.62 6.59 6.89
C VAL A 456 36.42 6.67 5.38
N GLN A 457 37.19 7.50 4.70
CA GLN A 457 37.19 7.50 3.23
C GLN A 457 37.77 6.18 2.71
N PRO A 458 37.08 5.46 1.79
CA PRO A 458 37.61 4.22 1.21
C PRO A 458 38.90 4.46 0.43
N ASP A 459 39.93 3.68 0.73
CA ASP A 459 41.18 3.64 -0.03
C ASP A 459 40.99 2.74 -1.26
N ALA A 460 41.42 3.22 -2.42
CA ALA A 460 41.21 2.54 -3.70
C ALA A 460 41.84 1.13 -3.75
N GLY A 461 42.92 0.89 -3.00
CA GLY A 461 43.62 -0.40 -2.97
C GLY A 461 43.09 -1.40 -1.95
N GLU A 462 42.21 -0.97 -1.05
CA GLU A 462 41.65 -1.82 0.01
C GLU A 462 40.28 -2.39 -0.39
N THR A 463 39.87 -3.44 0.32
CA THR A 463 38.58 -4.13 0.11
C THR A 463 37.71 -3.99 1.35
N TYR A 464 36.42 -3.79 1.15
CA TYR A 464 35.43 -3.50 2.18
C TYR A 464 34.23 -4.43 2.05
N GLN A 465 33.69 -4.87 3.18
CA GLN A 465 32.34 -5.39 3.27
C GLN A 465 31.36 -4.21 3.27
N VAL A 466 30.43 -4.20 2.33
CA VAL A 466 29.51 -3.08 2.09
C VAL A 466 28.07 -3.54 2.28
N ALA A 467 27.33 -2.90 3.18
CA ALA A 467 25.87 -2.98 3.17
C ALA A 467 25.34 -2.12 2.02
N ILE A 468 24.57 -2.69 1.09
CA ILE A 468 24.23 -2.01 -0.16
C ILE A 468 22.71 -1.96 -0.39
N CYS A 469 22.22 -0.78 -0.79
CA CYS A 469 20.82 -0.55 -1.15
C CYS A 469 20.72 -0.01 -2.57
N GLY A 470 20.14 -0.82 -3.46
CA GLY A 470 20.18 -0.61 -4.91
C GLY A 470 21.36 -1.38 -5.48
N VAL A 471 21.10 -2.50 -6.12
CA VAL A 471 22.12 -3.35 -6.74
C VAL A 471 21.70 -3.52 -8.19
N SER A 472 22.50 -3.02 -9.12
CA SER A 472 22.20 -3.15 -10.55
C SER A 472 22.52 -4.57 -11.03
N ASP A 473 21.87 -4.99 -12.13
CA ASP A 473 22.18 -6.26 -12.79
C ASP A 473 23.67 -6.38 -13.15
N ARG A 474 24.30 -5.25 -13.53
CA ARG A 474 25.73 -5.18 -13.80
C ARG A 474 26.55 -5.50 -12.55
N LEU A 475 26.23 -4.88 -11.41
CA LEU A 475 26.94 -5.15 -10.16
C LEU A 475 26.74 -6.60 -9.71
N ALA A 476 25.51 -7.11 -9.79
CA ALA A 476 25.19 -8.49 -9.45
C ALA A 476 25.91 -9.52 -10.36
N ALA A 477 26.28 -9.14 -11.59
CA ALA A 477 27.08 -9.97 -12.49
C ALA A 477 28.59 -9.90 -12.24
N GLU A 478 29.07 -8.80 -11.64
CA GLU A 478 30.49 -8.52 -11.40
C GLU A 478 30.95 -8.88 -9.99
N ALA A 479 30.04 -8.95 -9.01
CA ALA A 479 30.32 -9.22 -7.61
C ALA A 479 29.26 -10.15 -6.99
N GLU A 480 29.68 -10.94 -6.00
CA GLU A 480 28.76 -11.79 -5.22
C GLU A 480 27.99 -10.92 -4.22
N VAL A 481 26.67 -10.82 -4.43
CA VAL A 481 25.75 -10.11 -3.54
C VAL A 481 25.12 -11.13 -2.60
N VAL A 482 25.32 -10.92 -1.31
CA VAL A 482 24.91 -11.84 -0.24
C VAL A 482 23.70 -11.27 0.50
N ASP A 483 22.65 -12.07 0.61
CA ASP A 483 21.55 -11.80 1.54
C ASP A 483 22.02 -12.08 2.97
N SER A 484 21.99 -11.06 3.83
CA SER A 484 22.40 -11.19 5.24
C SER A 484 21.41 -11.99 6.10
N GLY A 485 20.17 -12.17 5.64
CA GLY A 485 19.07 -12.70 6.45
C GLY A 485 18.55 -11.72 7.52
N VAL A 486 19.12 -10.52 7.63
CA VAL A 486 18.71 -9.50 8.62
C VAL A 486 17.59 -8.65 8.04
N VAL A 487 16.39 -8.71 8.62
CA VAL A 487 15.25 -7.88 8.22
C VAL A 487 15.52 -6.41 8.52
N GLY A 488 15.48 -5.56 7.50
CA GLY A 488 15.86 -4.15 7.62
C GLY A 488 14.95 -3.35 8.56
N MET A 489 13.65 -3.67 8.60
CA MET A 489 12.71 -3.05 9.54
C MET A 489 13.04 -3.36 11.00
N ASP A 490 13.40 -4.61 11.32
CA ASP A 490 13.78 -5.01 12.68
C ASP A 490 15.09 -4.35 13.11
N ALA A 491 16.08 -4.33 12.21
CA ALA A 491 17.33 -3.60 12.41
C ALA A 491 17.08 -2.11 12.67
N ALA A 492 16.19 -1.48 11.90
CA ALA A 492 15.83 -0.07 12.07
C ALA A 492 15.11 0.18 13.40
N LYS A 493 14.12 -0.64 13.76
CA LYS A 493 13.44 -0.54 15.06
C LYS A 493 14.43 -0.61 16.22
N ALA A 494 15.39 -1.54 16.15
CA ALA A 494 16.44 -1.66 17.17
C ALA A 494 17.41 -0.46 17.17
N PHE A 495 17.89 -0.03 16.00
CA PHE A 495 18.83 1.08 15.86
C PHE A 495 18.21 2.40 16.30
N PHE A 496 17.07 2.79 15.73
CA PHE A 496 16.37 4.03 16.05
C PHE A 496 15.80 4.00 17.47
N GLY A 497 15.30 2.85 17.94
CA GLY A 497 14.82 2.67 19.33
C GLY A 497 15.91 2.76 20.39
N GLY A 498 17.18 2.67 20.01
CA GLY A 498 18.32 2.97 20.88
C GLY A 498 18.46 4.45 21.24
N TYR A 499 17.74 5.34 20.55
CA TYR A 499 17.75 6.78 20.76
C TYR A 499 16.48 7.24 21.46
N THR A 500 16.60 7.97 22.56
CA THR A 500 15.46 8.74 23.11
C THR A 500 14.99 9.80 22.11
N SER A 501 15.95 10.44 21.44
CA SER A 501 15.71 11.43 20.39
C SER A 501 16.85 11.41 19.38
N ILE A 502 16.54 11.72 18.13
CA ILE A 502 17.48 11.72 17.01
C ILE A 502 17.49 13.06 16.28
N SER A 503 18.66 13.47 15.81
CA SER A 503 18.94 14.76 15.18
C SER A 503 19.93 14.61 14.02
N ARG A 504 20.24 15.70 13.31
CA ARG A 504 21.28 15.65 12.27
C ARG A 504 22.65 15.29 12.83
N ALA A 505 22.93 15.60 14.10
CA ALA A 505 24.20 15.24 14.71
C ALA A 505 24.42 13.72 14.78
N ASP A 506 23.32 12.95 14.82
CA ASP A 506 23.35 11.49 14.88
C ASP A 506 23.57 10.87 13.50
N THR A 507 23.68 11.63 12.40
CA THR A 507 24.01 11.05 11.08
C THR A 507 25.49 10.71 10.95
N ALA A 508 26.35 11.33 11.78
CA ALA A 508 27.79 11.10 11.75
C ALA A 508 28.13 9.69 12.23
N TRP A 509 28.92 8.96 11.42
CA TRP A 509 29.56 7.73 11.83
C TRP A 509 31.01 8.04 12.18
N SER A 510 31.31 8.09 13.48
CA SER A 510 32.65 8.34 14.01
C SER A 510 33.36 7.07 14.43
#